data_AF-A0A7V5YTM1-F1
#
_entry.id   AF-A0A7V5YTM1-F1
#
_cell.length_a   1.000
_cell.length_b   1.000
_cell.length_c   1.000
_cell.angle_alpha   90.00
_cell.angle_beta   90.00
_cell.angle_gamma   90.00
#
_symmetry.space_group_name_H-M   'P 1'
#
loop_
_entity.id
_entity.type
_entity.pdbx_description
1 polymer ?
#
loop_
_entity_poly.entity_id
_entity_poly.type
_entity_poly.pdbx_seq_one_letter_code
_entity_poly.pdbx_strand_id
1 'polypeptide(L)'
;MGDANRDPSQGCALWQELIKELEQATAQLEHLASGDLLALAQAVQLRARAIAKVHEYATRYPPPATPELLRRLQADYARGALILERLRVARANAQAEIAQLAERTQLWRSLRTSMPRFTRNVDVEG
;
A
#
# COMPACT_ATOMS: atom_id res chain seq x y z
N MET A 1 40.79 10.08 -3.64
CA MET A 1 40.55 10.60 -5.01
C MET A 1 39.07 10.41 -5.30
N GLY A 2 38.19 11.39 -5.36
CA GLY A 2 38.22 12.81 -5.08
C GLY A 2 36.76 13.26 -5.21
N ASP A 3 36.14 13.69 -4.12
CA ASP A 3 34.83 14.35 -4.13
C ASP A 3 34.89 15.54 -3.18
N ALA A 4 35.93 16.35 -3.35
CA ALA A 4 36.11 17.62 -2.69
C ALA A 4 35.71 18.75 -3.64
N ASN A 5 34.53 18.70 -4.25
CA ASN A 5 33.96 19.87 -4.94
C ASN A 5 32.48 19.72 -5.37
N ARG A 6 31.56 19.31 -4.49
CA ARG A 6 30.15 19.67 -4.70
C ARG A 6 29.83 20.93 -3.92
N ASP A 7 29.46 21.96 -4.67
CA ASP A 7 28.94 23.21 -4.14
C ASP A 7 27.82 22.90 -3.11
N PRO A 8 27.89 23.43 -1.87
CA PRO A 8 26.85 23.27 -0.86
C PRO A 8 25.44 23.59 -1.38
N SER A 9 25.34 24.47 -2.38
CA SER A 9 24.09 24.81 -3.06
C SER A 9 23.48 23.61 -3.81
N GLN A 10 24.31 22.76 -4.42
CA GLN A 10 23.87 21.56 -5.14
C GLN A 10 23.37 20.46 -4.19
N GLY A 11 24.00 20.32 -3.02
CA GLY A 11 23.53 19.39 -1.98
C GLY A 11 22.16 19.80 -1.44
N CYS A 12 21.94 21.10 -1.21
CA CYS A 12 20.65 21.63 -0.77
C CYS A 12 19.55 21.44 -1.83
N ALA A 13 19.84 21.73 -3.10
CA ALA A 13 18.90 21.53 -4.20
C ALA A 13 18.49 20.05 -4.37
N LEU A 14 19.45 19.13 -4.28
CA LEU A 14 19.17 17.70 -4.40
C LEU A 14 18.32 17.19 -3.23
N TRP A 15 18.56 17.68 -2.01
CA TRP A 15 17.70 17.41 -0.86
C TRP A 15 16.26 17.89 -1.09
N GLN A 16 16.06 19.09 -1.64
CA GLN A 16 14.72 19.61 -1.92
C GLN A 16 13.96 18.75 -2.94
N GLU A 17 14.65 18.30 -4.00
CA GLU A 17 14.05 17.42 -5.02
C GLU A 17 13.69 16.05 -4.46
N LEU A 18 14.56 15.44 -3.65
CA LEU A 18 14.27 14.14 -3.03
C LEU A 18 13.04 14.19 -2.11
N ILE A 19 12.90 15.26 -1.32
CA ILE A 19 11.75 15.42 -0.43
C ILE A 19 10.49 15.71 -1.23
N LYS A 20 10.59 16.48 -2.32
CA LYS A 20 9.46 16.73 -3.22
C LYS A 20 9.00 15.44 -3.89
N GLU A 21 9.92 14.59 -4.35
CA GLU A 21 9.60 13.27 -4.91
C GLU A 21 8.88 12.40 -3.87
N LEU A 22 9.38 12.38 -2.62
CA LEU A 22 8.74 11.65 -1.52
C LEU A 22 7.33 12.17 -1.23
N GLU A 23 7.15 13.48 -1.10
CA GLU A 23 5.85 14.10 -0.83
C GLU A 23 4.85 13.84 -1.96
N GLN A 24 5.29 13.87 -3.22
CA GLN A 24 4.44 13.54 -4.37
C GLN A 24 4.01 12.08 -4.36
N ALA A 25 4.93 11.15 -4.06
CA ALA A 25 4.60 9.74 -3.94
C ALA A 25 3.64 9.46 -2.78
N THR A 26 3.79 10.17 -1.66
CA THR A 26 2.85 10.12 -0.53
C THR A 26 1.48 10.67 -0.92
N ALA A 27 1.40 11.84 -1.56
CA ALA A 27 0.14 12.42 -2.00
C ALA A 27 -0.59 11.51 -3.01
N GLN A 28 0.15 10.88 -3.93
CA GLN A 28 -0.42 9.92 -4.88
C GLN A 28 -1.09 8.75 -4.15
N LEU A 29 -0.48 8.24 -3.07
CA LEU A 29 -1.10 7.20 -2.23
C LEU A 29 -2.33 7.69 -1.48
N GLU A 30 -2.36 8.94 -1.02
CA GLU A 30 -3.51 9.50 -0.27
C GLU A 30 -4.78 9.58 -1.13
N HIS A 31 -4.60 9.92 -2.41
CA HIS A 31 -5.68 10.14 -3.36
C HIS A 31 -6.21 8.86 -4.02
N LEU A 32 -5.54 7.72 -3.86
CA LEU A 32 -6.01 6.48 -4.45
C LEU A 32 -7.23 5.92 -3.70
N ALA A 33 -8.31 5.76 -4.44
CA ALA A 33 -9.51 5.09 -3.97
C ALA A 33 -9.26 3.58 -3.84
N SER A 34 -9.96 2.93 -2.91
CA SER A 34 -9.80 1.51 -2.54
C SER A 34 -10.13 0.50 -3.66
N GLY A 35 -10.62 0.96 -4.82
CA GLY A 35 -11.06 0.09 -5.92
C GLY A 35 -9.97 -0.29 -6.92
N ASP A 36 -8.90 0.50 -7.05
CA ASP A 36 -7.82 0.21 -8.01
C ASP A 36 -6.58 -0.33 -7.30
N LEU A 37 -6.56 -1.66 -7.11
CA LEU A 37 -5.46 -2.37 -6.45
C LEU A 37 -4.14 -2.28 -7.23
N LEU A 38 -4.20 -2.15 -8.55
CA LEU A 38 -2.99 -2.04 -9.37
C LEU A 38 -2.36 -0.67 -9.20
N ALA A 39 -3.16 0.40 -9.30
CA ALA A 39 -2.67 1.76 -9.04
C ALA A 39 -2.17 1.91 -7.60
N LEU A 40 -2.85 1.28 -6.63
CA LEU A 40 -2.40 1.24 -5.24
C LEU A 40 -1.03 0.56 -5.09
N ALA A 41 -0.85 -0.61 -5.69
CA ALA A 41 0.43 -1.32 -5.65
C ALA A 41 1.57 -0.50 -6.29
N GLN A 42 1.31 0.15 -7.42
CA GLN A 42 2.27 1.01 -8.09
C GLN A 42 2.64 2.22 -7.23
N ALA A 43 1.68 2.88 -6.59
CA ALA A 43 1.93 4.02 -5.73
C ALA A 43 2.68 3.63 -4.44
N VAL A 44 2.42 2.44 -3.88
CA VAL A 44 3.21 1.91 -2.75
C VAL A 44 4.66 1.70 -3.16
N GLN A 45 4.89 1.12 -4.35
CA GLN A 45 6.24 0.92 -4.89
C GLN A 45 6.95 2.25 -5.16
N LEU A 46 6.25 3.25 -5.71
CA LEU A 46 6.80 4.59 -5.94
C LEU A 46 7.25 5.23 -4.62
N ARG A 47 6.40 5.19 -3.59
CA ARG A 47 6.76 5.73 -2.27
C ARG A 47 7.94 4.97 -1.64
N ALA A 48 7.96 3.65 -1.73
CA ALA A 48 9.07 2.85 -1.22
C ALA A 48 10.41 3.21 -1.89
N ARG A 49 10.39 3.44 -3.22
CA ARG A 49 11.58 3.90 -3.97
C ARG A 49 12.00 5.31 -3.55
N ALA A 50 11.07 6.23 -3.36
CA ALA A 50 11.38 7.59 -2.90
C ALA A 50 12.02 7.58 -1.51
N ILE A 51 11.51 6.77 -0.58
CA ILE A 51 12.11 6.57 0.75
C ILE A 51 13.53 6.01 0.63
N ALA A 52 13.72 4.98 -0.21
CA ALA A 52 15.04 4.37 -0.42
C ALA A 52 16.06 5.38 -0.95
N LYS A 53 15.67 6.22 -1.93
CA LYS A 53 16.51 7.30 -2.46
C LYS A 53 16.89 8.31 -1.38
N VAL A 54 15.92 8.75 -0.57
CA VAL A 54 16.16 9.67 0.56
C VAL A 54 17.14 9.04 1.55
N HIS A 55 16.95 7.76 1.91
CA HIS A 55 17.82 7.06 2.84
C HIS A 55 19.24 6.88 2.28
N GLU A 56 19.37 6.39 1.04
CA GLU A 56 20.67 6.24 0.37
C GLU A 56 21.41 7.59 0.32
N TYR A 57 20.71 8.66 -0.06
CA TYR A 57 21.32 9.98 -0.10
C TYR A 57 21.75 10.46 1.30
N ALA A 58 20.91 10.26 2.32
CA ALA A 58 21.21 10.59 3.72
C ALA A 58 22.47 9.89 4.25
N THR A 59 22.72 8.63 3.82
CA THR A 59 23.91 7.89 4.27
C THR A 59 25.22 8.46 3.71
N ARG A 60 25.18 9.08 2.53
CA ARG A 60 26.36 9.67 1.88
C ARG A 60 26.52 11.15 2.18
N TYR A 61 25.40 11.85 2.35
CA TYR A 61 25.35 13.28 2.55
C TYR A 61 24.29 13.58 3.61
N PRO A 62 24.69 13.97 4.83
CA PRO A 62 23.72 14.23 5.89
C PRO A 62 22.76 15.37 5.49
N PRO A 63 21.47 15.28 5.88
CA PRO A 63 20.51 16.32 5.57
C PRO A 63 20.89 17.65 6.21
N PRO A 64 20.68 18.79 5.50
CA PRO A 64 20.84 20.09 6.12
C PRO A 64 19.82 20.22 7.25
N ALA A 65 20.27 20.47 8.48
CA ALA A 65 19.44 20.53 9.69
C ALA A 65 18.59 21.81 9.76
N THR A 66 17.86 22.11 8.68
CA THR A 66 16.95 23.26 8.63
C THR A 66 15.60 22.89 9.25
N PRO A 67 14.98 23.79 10.03
CA PRO A 67 13.65 23.54 10.62
C PRO A 67 12.60 23.16 9.58
N GLU A 68 12.66 23.77 8.40
CA GLU A 68 11.70 23.50 7.33
C GLU A 68 11.81 22.08 6.77
N LEU A 69 13.04 21.57 6.58
CA LEU A 69 13.23 20.20 6.13
C LEU A 69 12.70 19.18 7.14
N LEU A 70 12.98 19.41 8.42
CA LEU A 70 12.49 18.56 9.51
C LEU A 70 10.97 18.55 9.57
N ARG A 71 10.32 19.72 9.43
CA ARG A 71 8.86 19.86 9.40
C ARG A 71 8.25 19.07 8.24
N ARG A 72 8.83 19.15 7.04
CA ARG A 72 8.38 18.41 5.85
C ARG A 72 8.51 16.90 6.03
N LEU A 73 9.65 16.44 6.54
CA LEU A 73 9.86 15.02 6.84
C LEU A 73 8.90 14.48 7.90
N GLN A 74 8.67 15.25 8.97
CA GLN A 74 7.69 14.87 10.00
C GLN A 74 6.27 14.80 9.43
N ALA A 75 5.88 15.77 8.59
CA ALA A 75 4.58 15.76 7.93
C ALA A 75 4.44 14.59 6.95
N ASP A 76 5.48 14.24 6.19
CA ASP A 76 5.47 13.04 5.34
C ASP A 76 5.37 11.75 6.16
N TYR A 77 6.12 11.65 7.26
CA TYR A 77 6.08 10.48 8.15
C TYR A 77 4.68 10.27 8.73
N ALA A 78 4.05 11.33 9.25
CA ALA A 78 2.70 11.27 9.80
C ALA A 78 1.67 10.83 8.74
N ARG A 79 1.75 11.39 7.53
CA ARG A 79 0.91 10.99 6.40
C ARG A 79 1.13 9.52 6.02
N GLY A 80 2.38 9.09 5.94
CA GLY A 80 2.76 7.70 5.69
C GLY A 80 2.18 6.72 6.73
N ALA A 81 2.23 7.08 8.01
CA ALA A 81 1.67 6.26 9.09
C ALA A 81 0.15 6.09 8.95
N LEU A 82 -0.56 7.18 8.63
CA LEU A 82 -2.01 7.13 8.38
C LEU A 82 -2.36 6.23 7.18
N ILE A 83 -1.60 6.31 6.10
CA ILE A 83 -1.78 5.44 4.93
C ILE A 83 -1.62 3.96 5.32
N LEU A 84 -0.59 3.62 6.10
CA LEU A 84 -0.37 2.25 6.55
C LEU A 84 -1.53 1.71 7.39
N GLU A 85 -2.08 2.52 8.30
CA GLU A 85 -3.27 2.13 9.07
C GLU A 85 -4.50 1.94 8.17
N ARG A 86 -4.73 2.83 7.19
CA ARG A 86 -5.82 2.66 6.22
C ARG A 86 -5.69 1.36 5.44
N LEU A 87 -4.47 1.03 4.98
CA LEU A 87 -4.19 -0.23 4.28
C LEU A 87 -4.38 -1.45 5.18
N ARG A 88 -4.02 -1.34 6.47
CA ARG A 88 -4.23 -2.40 7.45
C ARG A 88 -5.71 -2.70 7.67
N VAL A 89 -6.53 -1.65 7.81
CA VAL A 89 -7.98 -1.78 7.94
C VAL A 89 -8.60 -2.36 6.66
N ALA A 90 -8.20 -1.87 5.49
CA ALA A 90 -8.68 -2.39 4.21
C ALA A 90 -8.36 -3.88 4.03
N ARG A 91 -7.14 -4.30 4.42
CA ARG A 91 -6.73 -5.70 4.42
C ARG A 91 -7.60 -6.55 5.36
N ALA A 92 -7.86 -6.07 6.57
CA ALA A 92 -8.71 -6.79 7.54
C ALA A 92 -10.14 -6.98 7.01
N ASN A 93 -10.71 -5.94 6.39
CA ASN A 93 -12.04 -6.02 5.78
C ASN A 93 -12.07 -7.03 4.62
N ALA A 94 -11.10 -6.97 3.71
CA ALA A 94 -11.00 -7.93 2.60
C ALA A 94 -10.85 -9.38 3.11
N GLN A 95 -10.09 -9.60 4.18
CA GLN A 95 -9.97 -10.93 4.80
C GLN A 95 -11.29 -11.41 5.40
N ALA A 96 -12.06 -10.53 6.04
CA ALA A 96 -13.38 -10.87 6.57
C ALA A 96 -14.38 -11.22 5.45
N GLU A 97 -14.38 -10.46 4.35
CA GLU A 97 -15.23 -10.75 3.18
C GLU A 97 -14.90 -12.12 2.56
N ILE A 98 -13.61 -12.43 2.40
CA ILE A 98 -13.15 -13.73 1.90
C ILE A 98 -13.61 -14.86 2.82
N ALA A 99 -13.48 -14.70 4.14
CA ALA A 99 -13.92 -15.71 5.11
C ALA A 99 -15.44 -15.96 5.02
N GLN A 100 -16.25 -14.90 4.95
CA GLN A 100 -17.69 -15.01 4.77
C GLN A 100 -18.07 -15.70 3.46
N LEU A 101 -17.38 -15.39 2.36
CA LEU A 101 -17.60 -16.04 1.07
C LEU A 101 -17.22 -17.53 1.11
N ALA A 102 -16.14 -17.88 1.84
CA ALA A 102 -15.72 -19.26 2.01
C ALA A 102 -16.76 -20.07 2.79
N GLU A 103 -17.27 -19.53 3.92
CA GLU A 103 -18.33 -20.15 4.71
C GLU A 103 -19.61 -20.36 3.88
N ARG A 104 -20.06 -19.32 3.15
CA ARG A 104 -21.22 -19.43 2.26
C ARG A 104 -21.02 -20.50 1.21
N THR A 105 -19.84 -20.54 0.59
CA THR A 105 -19.51 -21.56 -0.41
C THR A 105 -19.51 -22.97 0.18
N GLN A 106 -19.02 -23.13 1.41
CA GLN A 106 -19.07 -24.41 2.12
C GLN A 106 -20.50 -24.83 2.41
N LEU A 107 -21.35 -23.92 2.91
CA LEU A 107 -22.77 -24.19 3.12
C LEU A 107 -23.47 -24.64 1.83
N TRP A 108 -23.23 -23.96 0.71
CA TRP A 108 -23.76 -24.36 -0.60
C TRP A 108 -23.29 -25.75 -1.03
N ARG A 109 -22.02 -26.09 -0.80
CA ARG A 109 -21.50 -27.43 -1.08
C ARG A 109 -22.18 -28.48 -0.20
N SER A 110 -22.31 -28.21 1.11
CA SER A 110 -22.98 -29.10 2.05
C SER A 110 -24.43 -29.34 1.66
N LEU A 111 -25.20 -28.29 1.38
CA LEU A 111 -26.59 -28.38 0.92
C LEU A 111 -26.72 -29.18 -0.38
N ARG A 112 -25.81 -28.97 -1.34
CA ARG A 112 -25.77 -29.73 -2.60
C ARG A 112 -25.49 -31.22 -2.37
N THR A 113 -24.61 -31.56 -1.42
CA THR A 113 -24.29 -32.96 -1.09
C THR A 113 -25.32 -33.63 -0.20
N SER A 114 -26.09 -32.87 0.59
CA SER A 114 -27.11 -33.37 1.50
C SER A 114 -28.51 -33.42 0.89
N MET A 115 -28.72 -32.85 -0.30
CA MET A 115 -29.95 -33.10 -1.06
C MET A 115 -29.99 -34.58 -1.47
N PRO A 116 -31.00 -35.36 -1.03
CA PRO A 116 -31.21 -36.68 -1.57
C PRO A 116 -31.38 -36.53 -3.08
N ARG A 117 -30.71 -37.36 -3.87
CA ARG A 117 -31.20 -37.61 -5.23
C ARG A 117 -32.61 -38.13 -5.04
N PHE A 118 -33.62 -37.31 -5.29
CA PHE A 118 -34.98 -37.80 -5.51
C PHE A 118 -34.91 -38.64 -6.79
N THR A 119 -34.44 -39.88 -6.66
CA THR A 119 -34.73 -40.94 -7.60
C THR A 119 -36.22 -41.13 -7.49
N ARG A 120 -36.95 -40.44 -8.38
CA ARG A 120 -38.32 -40.78 -8.73
C ARG A 120 -38.28 -42.22 -9.26
N ASN A 121 -38.36 -43.20 -8.37
CA ASN A 121 -38.99 -44.46 -8.71
C ASN A 121 -40.48 -44.12 -8.75
N VAL A 122 -40.92 -43.62 -9.90
CA VAL A 122 -42.33 -43.72 -10.26
C VAL A 122 -42.51 -45.19 -10.61
N ASP A 123 -42.81 -46.00 -9.60
CA ASP A 123 -43.44 -47.28 -9.83
C ASP A 123 -44.78 -46.96 -10.48
N VAL A 124 -44.82 -47.08 -11.81
CA VAL A 124 -46.04 -47.18 -12.58
C VAL A 124 -46.50 -48.63 -12.43
N GLU A 125 -47.12 -48.94 -11.29
CA GLU A 125 -48.03 -50.07 -11.19
C GLU A 125 -49.46 -49.50 -11.20
N GLY A 126 -50.20 -49.84 -12.26
CA GLY A 126 -51.59 -49.42 -12.51
C GLY A 126 -51.95 -49.47 -13.97
#